data_AF-E1YMV6-F1
#
_entry.id   AF-E1YMV6-F1
#
_cell.length_a   1.000
_cell.length_b   1.000
_cell.length_c   1.000
_cell.angle_alpha   90.00
_cell.angle_beta   90.00
_cell.angle_gamma   90.00
#
_symmetry.space_group_name_H-M   'P 1'
#
loop_
_entity.id
_entity.type
_entity.pdbx_description
1 polymer ?
#
loop_
_entity_poly.entity_id
_entity_poly.type
_entity_poly.pdbx_seq_one_letter_code
_entity_poly.pdbx_strand_id
1 'polypeptide(L)'
;MGKTTRTLGLMAALKKMRLDVCGFKSGPDYIDPSLHKIVTGKPSINLDTWMMPKDYLERSFQSRVSEADISVIEGVMGIHDGRQPDSHQGSTAELSACRLSFK
;
A
#
# COMPACT_ATOMS: atom_id res chain seq x y z
N MET A 1 5.97 -12.37 10.31
CA MET A 1 4.93 -13.24 9.74
C MET A 1 3.56 -12.75 10.20
N GLY A 2 2.56 -12.66 9.32
CA GLY A 2 1.17 -12.26 9.68
C GLY A 2 0.73 -10.84 9.31
N LYS A 3 1.52 -10.08 8.56
CA LYS A 3 1.11 -8.74 8.05
C LYS A 3 -0.08 -8.89 7.10
N THR A 4 0.08 -9.68 6.04
CA THR A 4 -0.97 -9.99 5.08
C THR A 4 -2.28 -10.40 5.75
N THR A 5 -2.26 -11.34 6.68
CA THR A 5 -3.48 -11.76 7.40
C THR A 5 -4.14 -10.62 8.15
N ARG A 6 -3.36 -9.77 8.83
CA ARG A 6 -3.88 -8.59 9.54
C ARG A 6 -4.40 -7.53 8.58
N THR A 7 -3.69 -7.25 7.48
CA THR A 7 -4.12 -6.33 6.43
C THR A 7 -5.46 -6.76 5.84
N LEU A 8 -5.56 -8.03 5.43
CA LEU A 8 -6.78 -8.58 4.84
C LEU A 8 -7.94 -8.56 5.84
N GLY A 9 -7.69 -8.90 7.11
CA GLY A 9 -8.69 -8.81 8.17
C GLY A 9 -9.21 -7.39 8.38
N LEU A 10 -8.31 -6.40 8.39
CA LEU A 10 -8.67 -4.99 8.49
C LEU A 10 -9.48 -4.52 7.28
N MET A 11 -9.00 -4.79 6.06
CA MET A 11 -9.73 -4.45 4.83
C MET A 11 -11.12 -5.09 4.80
N ALA A 12 -11.23 -6.35 5.20
CA ALA A 12 -12.52 -7.06 5.28
C ALA A 12 -13.47 -6.42 6.30
N ALA A 13 -12.96 -6.00 7.46
CA ALA A 13 -13.75 -5.31 8.47
C ALA A 13 -14.26 -3.96 7.96
N LEU A 14 -13.42 -3.17 7.29
CA LEU A 14 -13.80 -1.90 6.68
C LEU A 14 -14.83 -2.08 5.56
N LYS A 15 -14.69 -3.10 4.71
CA LYS A 15 -15.69 -3.46 3.70
C LYS A 15 -17.03 -3.86 4.33
N LYS A 16 -17.02 -4.57 5.47
CA LYS A 16 -18.25 -4.89 6.23
C LYS A 16 -18.95 -3.64 6.77
N MET A 17 -18.20 -2.57 7.03
CA MET A 17 -18.75 -1.25 7.38
C MET A 17 -19.27 -0.46 6.16
N ARG A 18 -19.30 -1.08 4.97
CA ARG A 18 -19.72 -0.48 3.69
C ARG A 18 -18.86 0.69 3.22
N LEU A 19 -17.62 0.76 3.68
CA LEU A 19 -16.64 1.71 3.17
C LEU A 19 -16.03 1.20 1.87
N ASP A 20 -15.72 2.11 0.98
CA ASP A 20 -14.92 1.84 -0.20
C ASP A 20 -13.43 1.81 0.18
N VAL A 21 -12.81 0.65 0.00
CA VAL A 21 -11.45 0.37 0.48
C VAL A 21 -10.55 0.08 -0.70
N CYS A 22 -9.46 0.83 -0.81
CA CYS A 22 -8.39 0.54 -1.76
C CYS A 22 -7.16 0.00 -1.04
N GLY A 23 -6.59 -1.09 -1.57
CA GLY A 23 -5.37 -1.69 -1.06
C GLY A 23 -4.14 -1.32 -1.88
N PHE A 24 -3.01 -1.20 -1.19
CA PHE A 24 -1.69 -1.05 -1.79
C PHE A 24 -0.70 -1.94 -1.04
N LYS A 25 0.38 -2.31 -1.73
CA LYS A 25 1.50 -3.04 -1.14
C LYS A 25 2.77 -2.22 -1.30
N SER A 26 3.51 -2.04 -0.22
CA SER A 26 4.85 -1.47 -0.28
C SER A 26 5.79 -2.48 -0.93
N GLY A 27 6.68 -2.00 -1.81
CA GLY A 27 7.68 -2.85 -2.46
C GLY A 27 7.12 -3.76 -3.56
N PRO A 28 7.97 -4.60 -4.17
CA PRO A 28 7.60 -5.38 -5.34
C PRO A 28 7.08 -6.77 -4.93
N ASP A 29 5.75 -6.90 -4.80
CA ASP A 29 5.06 -8.17 -4.52
C ASP A 29 3.88 -8.38 -5.49
N TYR A 30 3.53 -9.62 -5.80
CA TYR A 30 2.40 -9.94 -6.70
C TYR A 30 1.30 -10.76 -6.02
N ILE A 31 1.61 -11.40 -4.89
CA ILE A 31 0.68 -12.23 -4.13
C ILE A 31 -0.22 -11.33 -3.29
N ASP A 32 0.35 -10.41 -2.52
CA ASP A 32 -0.42 -9.54 -1.63
C ASP A 32 -1.44 -8.68 -2.39
N PRO A 33 -1.11 -8.01 -3.53
CA PRO A 33 -2.10 -7.27 -4.31
C PRO A 33 -3.26 -8.13 -4.82
N SER A 34 -2.99 -9.40 -5.15
CA SER A 34 -4.03 -10.33 -5.59
C SER A 34 -4.99 -10.66 -4.45
N LEU A 35 -4.48 -10.85 -3.23
CA LEU A 35 -5.29 -11.08 -2.03
C LEU A 35 -6.09 -9.84 -1.62
N HIS A 36 -5.49 -8.65 -1.68
CA HIS A 36 -6.20 -7.39 -1.45
C HIS A 36 -7.39 -7.25 -2.41
N LYS A 37 -7.21 -7.59 -3.69
CA LYS A 37 -8.28 -7.54 -4.70
C LYS A 37 -9.42 -8.50 -4.35
N ILE A 38 -9.10 -9.71 -3.88
CA ILE A 38 -10.12 -10.69 -3.46
C ILE A 38 -10.97 -10.12 -2.31
N VAL A 39 -10.38 -9.42 -1.35
CA VAL A 39 -11.09 -8.87 -0.19
C VAL A 39 -11.84 -7.56 -0.50
N THR A 40 -11.21 -6.66 -1.26
CA THR A 40 -11.75 -5.31 -1.49
C THR A 40 -12.65 -5.21 -2.72
N GLY A 41 -12.49 -6.13 -3.68
CA GLY A 41 -13.09 -6.08 -5.01
C GLY A 41 -12.39 -5.10 -5.97
N LYS A 42 -11.37 -4.36 -5.51
CA LYS A 42 -10.65 -3.36 -6.30
C LYS A 42 -9.22 -3.81 -6.59
N PRO A 43 -8.63 -3.48 -7.75
CA PRO A 43 -7.24 -3.84 -7.99
C PRO A 43 -6.32 -3.09 -7.01
N SER A 44 -5.44 -3.85 -6.35
CA SER A 44 -4.32 -3.33 -5.56
C SER A 44 -3.08 -3.28 -6.43
N ILE A 45 -2.19 -2.31 -6.17
CA ILE A 45 -0.90 -2.20 -6.84
C ILE A 45 0.23 -2.01 -5.83
N ASN A 46 1.46 -2.15 -6.32
CA ASN A 46 2.64 -1.86 -5.56
C ASN A 46 2.93 -0.35 -5.54
N LEU A 47 3.42 0.11 -4.41
CA LEU A 47 4.05 1.41 -4.23
C LEU A 47 5.48 1.14 -3.77
N ASP A 48 6.44 1.42 -4.65
CA ASP A 48 7.83 1.10 -4.41
C ASP A 48 8.66 2.35 -4.69
N THR A 49 9.15 2.99 -3.63
CA THR A 49 9.96 4.21 -3.73
C THR A 49 11.34 3.96 -4.35
N TRP A 50 11.77 2.70 -4.46
CA TRP A 50 13.02 2.34 -5.12
C TRP A 50 12.81 2.15 -6.63
N MET A 51 11.76 1.43 -7.05
CA MET A 51 11.51 1.13 -8.46
C MET A 51 10.69 2.20 -9.17
N MET A 52 9.96 3.05 -8.44
CA MET A 52 9.09 4.08 -9.02
C MET A 52 9.66 5.48 -8.79
N PRO A 53 9.81 6.30 -9.84
CA PRO A 53 10.01 7.73 -9.67
C PRO A 53 8.88 8.36 -8.86
N LYS A 54 9.20 9.36 -8.03
CA LYS A 54 8.24 10.00 -7.11
C LYS A 54 6.93 10.41 -7.79
N ASP A 55 7.01 11.10 -8.93
CA ASP A 55 5.81 11.55 -9.66
C ASP A 55 4.96 10.37 -10.15
N TYR A 56 5.59 9.25 -10.52
CA TYR A 56 4.86 8.05 -10.93
C TYR A 56 4.20 7.36 -9.74
N LEU A 57 4.88 7.31 -8.60
CA LEU A 57 4.33 6.78 -7.34
C LEU A 57 3.12 7.60 -6.89
N GLU A 58 3.23 8.93 -6.90
CA GLU A 58 2.13 9.83 -6.56
C GLU A 58 0.94 9.68 -7.51
N ARG A 59 1.17 9.66 -8.83
CA ARG A 59 0.11 9.42 -9.82
C ARG A 59 -0.55 8.05 -9.65
N SER A 60 0.25 7.02 -9.39
CA SER A 60 -0.22 5.65 -9.18
C SER A 60 -1.14 5.57 -7.97
N PHE A 61 -0.75 6.24 -6.87
CA PHE A 61 -1.60 6.39 -5.70
C PHE A 61 -2.88 7.17 -6.00
N GLN A 62 -2.77 8.37 -6.58
CA GLN A 62 -3.91 9.24 -6.92
C GLN A 62 -4.96 8.54 -7.78
N SER A 63 -4.51 7.74 -8.74
CA SER A 63 -5.38 7.05 -9.70
C SER A 63 -6.37 6.09 -9.04
N ARG A 64 -6.20 5.75 -7.76
CA ARG A 64 -7.02 4.79 -7.04
C ARG A 64 -7.70 5.34 -5.80
N VAL A 65 -7.12 6.35 -5.16
CA VAL A 65 -7.69 6.90 -3.92
C VAL A 65 -8.90 7.79 -4.14
N SER A 66 -9.06 8.37 -5.33
CA SER A 66 -10.18 9.29 -5.62
C SER A 66 -11.58 8.66 -5.50
N GLU A 67 -11.66 7.33 -5.55
CA GLU A 67 -12.90 6.56 -5.42
C GLU A 67 -12.96 5.75 -4.12
N ALA A 68 -12.06 5.98 -3.16
CA ALA A 68 -11.97 5.19 -1.93
C ALA A 68 -12.20 6.07 -0.70
N ASP A 69 -13.03 5.60 0.23
CA ASP A 69 -13.17 6.21 1.55
C ASP A 69 -11.90 5.99 2.38
N ILE A 70 -11.27 4.82 2.23
CA ILE A 70 -10.05 4.45 2.96
C ILE A 70 -9.05 3.77 2.04
N SER A 71 -7.78 4.17 2.19
CA SER A 71 -6.63 3.49 1.58
C SER A 71 -5.81 2.76 2.64
N VAL A 72 -5.51 1.49 2.41
CA VAL A 72 -4.68 0.66 3.30
C VAL A 72 -3.42 0.25 2.55
N ILE A 73 -2.26 0.65 3.07
CA ILE A 73 -0.95 0.30 2.52
C ILE A 73 -0.34 -0.78 3.40
N GLU A 74 -0.13 -1.97 2.85
CA GLU A 74 0.61 -3.03 3.53
C GLU A 74 2.12 -2.78 3.41
N GLY A 75 2.83 -2.71 4.53
CA GLY A 75 4.29 -2.60 4.55
C GLY A 75 5.02 -3.87 4.06
N VAL A 76 6.28 -3.68 3.66
CA VAL A 76 7.23 -4.75 3.32
C VAL A 76 8.27 -4.90 4.43
N MET A 77 8.71 -6.14 4.70
CA MET A 77 9.70 -6.45 5.75
C MET A 77 9.38 -5.76 7.10
N GLY A 78 10.37 -5.22 7.81
CA GLY A 78 10.22 -4.30 8.94
C GLY A 78 10.04 -2.84 8.49
N ILE A 79 9.58 -1.99 9.41
CA ILE A 79 9.18 -0.61 9.07
C ILE A 79 10.33 0.24 8.50
N HIS A 80 11.56 0.04 8.98
CA HIS A 80 12.76 0.75 8.53
C HIS A 80 13.63 -0.07 7.57
N ASP A 81 13.21 -1.28 7.22
CA ASP A 81 14.00 -2.17 6.36
C ASP A 81 13.91 -1.64 4.93
N GLY A 82 14.89 -0.82 4.57
CA GLY A 82 15.08 -0.26 3.23
C GLY A 82 16.09 -1.06 2.41
N ARG A 83 16.49 -0.49 1.27
CA ARG A 83 17.44 -1.08 0.34
C ARG A 83 18.84 -1.21 0.94
N GLN A 84 19.26 -0.26 1.77
CA GLN A 84 20.59 -0.22 2.38
C GLN A 84 20.48 -0.05 3.90
N PRO A 85 21.43 -0.58 4.69
CA PRO A 85 21.38 -0.48 6.15
C PRO A 85 21.45 0.95 6.70
N ASP A 86 22.03 1.88 5.94
CA ASP A 86 22.27 3.28 6.30
C ASP A 86 21.30 4.27 5.63
N SER A 87 20.29 3.76 4.91
CA SER A 87 19.30 4.58 4.20
C SER A 87 17.89 4.05 4.41
N HIS A 88 16.93 4.97 4.53
CA HIS A 88 15.51 4.61 4.59
C HIS A 88 14.90 4.37 3.21
N GLN A 89 15.67 4.49 2.13
CA GLN A 89 15.16 4.33 0.77
C GLN A 89 14.55 2.93 0.58
N GLY A 90 13.32 2.87 0.05
CA GLY A 90 12.58 1.62 -0.17
C GLY A 90 11.88 1.07 1.08
N SER A 91 12.01 1.73 2.23
CA SER A 91 11.36 1.29 3.47
C SER A 91 9.89 1.73 3.53
N THR A 92 9.11 1.02 4.34
CA THR A 92 7.73 1.41 4.63
C THR A 92 7.67 2.80 5.29
N ALA A 93 8.66 3.14 6.12
CA ALA A 93 8.77 4.45 6.77
C ALA A 93 8.95 5.59 5.75
N GLU A 94 9.85 5.45 4.77
CA GLU A 94 10.03 6.46 3.72
C GLU A 94 8.76 6.63 2.88
N LEU A 95 8.10 5.53 2.50
CA LEU A 95 6.83 5.58 1.77
C LEU A 95 5.76 6.34 2.57
N SER A 96 5.69 6.15 3.89
CA SER A 96 4.75 6.88 4.75
C SER A 96 5.06 8.38 4.87
N ALA A 97 6.33 8.77 4.71
CA ALA A 97 6.76 10.16 4.72
C ALA A 97 6.57 10.85 3.37
N CYS A 98 6.37 10.08 2.29
CA CYS A 98 5.98 10.65 1.01
C CYS A 98 4.62 11.33 1.19
N ARG A 99 4.57 12.64 0.89
CA ARG A 99 3.34 13.43 0.97
C ARG A 99 2.41 13.06 -0.20
N LEU A 100 1.83 11.88 -0.11
CA LEU A 100 0.78 11.41 -0.99
C LEU A 100 -0.45 12.27 -0.70
N SER A 101 -0.66 13.29 -1.51
CA SER A 101 -1.74 14.26 -1.29
C SER A 101 -3.10 13.55 -1.38
N PHE A 102 -4.08 13.94 -0.58
CA PHE A 102 -5.46 13.51 -0.76
C PHE A 102 -6.22 14.71 -1.30
N LYS A 103 -7.01 14.54 -2.37
CA LYS A 103 -7.90 15.60 -2.85
C LYS A 103 -9.10 15.76 -1.94
#